data_AF-A0A9E7KJS2-F1
#
_entry.id   AF-A0A9E7KJS2-F1
#
_cell.length_a   1.000
_cell.length_b   1.000
_cell.length_c   1.000
_cell.angle_alpha   90.00
_cell.angle_beta   90.00
_cell.angle_gamma   90.00
#
_symmetry.space_group_name_H-M   'P 1'
#
loop_
_entity.id
_entity.type
_entity.pdbx_description
1 polymer ?
#
loop_
_entity_poly.entity_id
_entity_poly.type
_entity_poly.pdbx_seq_one_letter_code
_entity_poly.pdbx_strand_id
1 'polypeptide(L)'
;MVGAVIRDSSSSPVNRFLANRERCFMPRLLSQVTDAVRIADLNSLNSRGGGGGEARPEIMANIDIDGILKELPNDGRVPKTKIVCTLGPASRSVPMLEKLLRAGMNVARFNFSHGTHEYHQETINNLRIAMQNTQILCAVMLDTKVENQEGVVNFDEILKETDSFMVARGDLGMEIPVEKIFLAQKMMIYKCNLLGKPVVTATQMLESMIKSPRPTRAEATDVANAVLDGTDCVMLSGESAAGAYPELAVKIMARICVEAESSLDYEAIFKEMIRSTPLPMSPLESLASSAVQTANKAKAQLIVVLTRGGTTAKLVAKYRPRVPILSVVVPVLTTDSFDWSVSDESPARQSLIYRGLIPLLAEGSAKATDSESTEVILHAALKSAVERQLCKPGDSVVALHRIGVASVIKICIVK
;
A
#
# COMPACT_ATOMS: atom_id res chain seq x y z
N MET A 1 -14.59 5.16 -16.94
CA MET A 1 -14.74 3.69 -17.00
C MET A 1 -14.31 3.17 -15.64
N VAL A 2 -15.26 2.79 -14.77
CA VAL A 2 -15.00 2.44 -13.36
C VAL A 2 -14.47 1.01 -13.33
N GLY A 3 -13.17 0.84 -13.07
CA GLY A 3 -12.51 -0.47 -13.05
C GLY A 3 -12.27 -0.94 -11.61
N ALA A 4 -12.90 -2.05 -11.26
CA ALA A 4 -12.72 -2.74 -9.99
C ALA A 4 -11.42 -3.55 -9.97
N VAL A 5 -10.81 -3.70 -8.80
CA VAL A 5 -9.98 -4.87 -8.49
C VAL A 5 -10.83 -6.09 -8.82
N ILE A 6 -10.34 -7.01 -9.66
CA ILE A 6 -11.08 -8.20 -10.08
C ILE A 6 -11.62 -8.89 -8.81
N ARG A 7 -12.92 -8.73 -8.56
CA ARG A 7 -13.68 -9.69 -7.79
C ARG A 7 -13.78 -10.89 -8.71
N ASP A 8 -13.15 -11.99 -8.34
CA ASP A 8 -13.63 -13.28 -8.82
C ASP A 8 -15.05 -13.41 -8.24
N SER A 9 -16.05 -13.12 -9.06
CA SER A 9 -17.45 -13.30 -8.68
C SER A 9 -18.17 -14.06 -9.79
N SER A 10 -18.44 -15.34 -9.55
CA SER A 10 -19.78 -15.81 -9.82
C SER A 10 -20.73 -14.98 -8.94
N SER A 11 -21.64 -14.26 -9.61
CA SER A 11 -22.77 -13.51 -9.06
C SER A 11 -22.51 -12.11 -8.43
N SER A 12 -22.64 -11.04 -9.22
CA SER A 12 -23.50 -9.88 -8.86
C SER A 12 -23.80 -8.98 -10.08
N PRO A 13 -24.95 -8.28 -10.12
CA PRO A 13 -25.52 -7.66 -11.32
C PRO A 13 -25.09 -6.19 -11.47
N VAL A 14 -23.93 -5.94 -12.06
CA VAL A 14 -23.46 -4.55 -12.38
C VAL A 14 -23.53 -4.24 -13.88
N ASN A 15 -23.88 -5.20 -14.74
CA ASN A 15 -23.92 -5.03 -16.20
C ASN A 15 -25.28 -4.56 -16.77
N ARG A 16 -26.03 -3.69 -16.07
CA ARG A 16 -27.33 -3.19 -16.60
C ARG A 16 -27.53 -1.68 -16.54
N PHE A 17 -26.45 -0.89 -16.47
CA PHE A 17 -26.53 0.57 -16.45
C PHE A 17 -25.72 1.32 -17.52
N LEU A 18 -24.97 0.61 -18.38
CA LEU A 18 -24.12 1.23 -19.42
C LEU A 18 -24.48 0.84 -20.86
N ALA A 19 -25.76 0.55 -21.11
CA ALA A 19 -26.28 0.32 -22.46
C ALA A 19 -27.65 0.97 -22.61
N ASN A 20 -27.71 2.30 -22.59
CA ASN A 20 -28.76 3.10 -23.24
C ASN A 20 -28.54 4.60 -22.94
N ARG A 21 -27.93 5.32 -23.89
CA ARG A 21 -28.39 6.61 -24.43
C ARG A 21 -27.29 7.24 -25.27
N GLU A 22 -27.29 6.87 -26.55
CA GLU A 22 -26.94 7.82 -27.60
C GLU A 22 -28.23 8.56 -28.03
N ARG A 23 -28.04 9.83 -28.39
CA ARG A 23 -28.92 10.77 -29.11
C ARG A 23 -29.67 11.84 -28.30
N CYS A 24 -29.41 13.06 -28.77
CA CYS A 24 -30.25 14.27 -28.79
C CYS A 24 -30.17 15.24 -27.60
N PHE A 25 -29.28 16.25 -27.70
CA PHE A 25 -29.59 17.67 -28.01
C PHE A 25 -28.50 18.62 -27.46
N MET A 26 -27.90 19.41 -28.35
CA MET A 26 -27.25 20.71 -28.07
C MET A 26 -28.26 21.85 -28.34
N PRO A 27 -27.97 23.14 -28.07
CA PRO A 27 -27.25 23.79 -26.97
C PRO A 27 -28.03 25.00 -26.39
N ARG A 28 -27.67 25.47 -25.18
CA ARG A 28 -27.72 26.89 -24.69
C ARG A 28 -27.76 26.91 -23.16
N LEU A 29 -26.71 27.41 -22.52
CA LEU A 29 -26.75 28.67 -21.77
C LEU A 29 -25.33 29.06 -21.33
N LEU A 30 -24.71 29.90 -22.15
CA LEU A 30 -23.77 30.91 -21.70
C LEU A 30 -24.61 31.97 -20.96
N SER A 31 -24.56 32.00 -19.62
CA SER A 31 -24.73 33.21 -18.79
C SER A 31 -25.00 32.79 -17.34
N GLN A 32 -23.94 32.65 -16.55
CA GLN A 32 -23.91 32.96 -15.10
C GLN A 32 -22.46 32.74 -14.64
N VAL A 33 -21.56 33.54 -15.23
CA VAL A 33 -20.26 33.85 -14.64
C VAL A 33 -20.43 35.23 -14.04
N THR A 34 -20.80 35.28 -12.76
CA THR A 34 -20.60 36.43 -11.87
C THR A 34 -20.73 35.95 -10.43
N ASP A 35 -19.71 36.26 -9.64
CA ASP A 35 -19.71 36.41 -8.18
C ASP A 35 -19.61 35.15 -7.30
N ALA A 36 -18.37 34.71 -7.05
CA ALA A 36 -17.85 34.46 -5.70
C ALA A 36 -16.33 34.19 -5.70
N VAL A 37 -15.52 35.14 -6.19
CA VAL A 37 -14.12 35.25 -5.76
C VAL A 37 -14.10 36.25 -4.61
N ARG A 38 -14.28 35.76 -3.38
CA ARG A 38 -13.81 36.48 -2.19
C ARG A 38 -12.56 35.76 -1.71
N ILE A 39 -11.44 36.35 -2.11
CA ILE A 39 -10.14 36.23 -1.46
C ILE A 39 -10.40 36.48 0.03
N ALA A 40 -10.34 35.43 0.84
CA ALA A 40 -10.23 35.57 2.28
C ALA A 40 -8.78 35.94 2.57
N ASP A 41 -8.61 37.16 3.05
CA ASP A 41 -7.37 37.79 3.47
C ASP A 41 -6.50 36.88 4.34
N LEU A 42 -5.29 36.62 3.86
CA LEU A 42 -4.21 35.92 4.56
C LEU A 42 -3.40 36.87 5.48
N ASN A 43 -3.96 38.01 5.89
CA ASN A 43 -3.23 39.09 6.58
C ASN A 43 -3.82 39.52 7.93
N SER A 44 -4.42 38.60 8.69
CA SER A 44 -4.78 38.90 10.09
C SER A 44 -4.59 37.71 11.01
N LEU A 45 -3.34 37.37 11.34
CA LEU A 45 -2.96 36.57 12.52
C LEU A 45 -1.47 36.80 12.84
N ASN A 46 -1.06 38.07 12.93
CA ASN A 46 0.26 38.46 13.42
C ASN A 46 0.08 39.48 14.55
N SER A 47 -0.42 39.01 15.71
CA SER A 47 -0.24 39.66 17.01
C SER A 47 -0.94 38.85 18.10
N ARG A 48 -0.23 37.89 18.69
CA ARG A 48 -0.31 37.51 20.12
C ARG A 48 0.80 36.52 20.40
N GLY A 49 1.90 37.04 20.93
CA GLY A 49 2.94 36.21 21.55
C GLY A 49 2.38 35.48 22.76
N GLY A 50 2.75 34.21 22.87
CA GLY A 50 2.47 33.34 24.01
C GLY A 50 3.17 32.01 23.74
N GLY A 51 4.20 31.70 24.52
CA GLY A 51 5.18 30.66 24.24
C GLY A 51 4.61 29.26 24.03
N GLY A 52 5.17 28.59 23.02
CA GLY A 52 5.01 27.18 22.74
C GLY A 52 6.02 26.84 21.67
N GLY A 53 7.24 26.48 22.07
CA GLY A 53 8.27 26.04 21.13
C GLY A 53 7.77 24.80 20.40
N GLU A 54 7.43 24.94 19.12
CA GLU A 54 7.21 23.80 18.23
C GLU A 54 8.54 23.05 18.13
N ALA A 55 8.58 21.87 18.75
CA ALA A 55 9.69 20.95 18.62
C ALA A 55 9.85 20.61 17.12
N ARG A 56 10.96 21.07 16.53
CA ARG A 56 11.43 20.51 15.26
C ARG A 56 11.50 18.99 15.44
N PRO A 57 11.13 18.17 14.44
CA PRO A 57 11.26 16.72 14.57
C PRO A 57 12.73 16.38 14.83
N GLU A 58 13.03 15.93 16.06
CA GLU A 58 14.39 15.63 16.55
C GLU A 58 15.12 14.58 15.70
N ILE A 59 14.39 13.85 14.85
CA ILE A 59 14.93 12.77 14.02
C ILE A 59 15.95 13.25 12.99
N MET A 60 15.71 14.39 12.32
CA MET A 60 16.67 14.93 11.35
C MET A 60 17.93 15.47 12.04
N ALA A 61 17.81 15.90 13.30
CA ALA A 61 18.95 16.32 14.13
C ALA A 61 19.76 15.12 14.67
N ASN A 62 19.18 13.91 14.66
CA ASN A 62 19.79 12.67 15.13
C ASN A 62 20.37 11.80 13.99
N ILE A 63 20.43 12.31 12.76
CA ILE A 63 21.13 11.61 11.67
C ILE A 63 22.64 11.79 11.91
N ASP A 64 23.27 10.71 12.38
CA ASP A 64 24.71 10.64 12.58
C ASP A 64 25.43 10.47 11.23
N ILE A 65 26.56 11.15 11.06
CA ILE A 65 27.43 11.02 9.88
C ILE A 65 27.90 9.57 9.74
N ASP A 66 28.20 8.90 10.85
CA ASP A 66 28.58 7.48 10.85
C ASP A 66 27.43 6.58 10.38
N GLY A 67 26.18 6.98 10.63
CA GLY A 67 24.98 6.32 10.11
C GLY A 67 24.86 6.45 8.58
N ILE A 68 25.13 7.64 8.03
CA ILE A 68 25.08 7.91 6.59
C ILE A 68 26.17 7.13 5.83
N LEU A 69 27.36 7.01 6.43
CA LEU A 69 28.51 6.36 5.80
C LEU A 69 28.48 4.83 5.92
N LYS A 70 27.68 4.29 6.84
CA LYS A 70 27.58 2.85 7.05
C LYS A 70 26.74 2.20 5.95
N GLU A 71 27.29 1.16 5.34
CA GLU A 71 26.50 0.35 4.41
C GLU A 71 25.32 -0.31 5.14
N LEU A 72 24.16 -0.29 4.50
CA LEU A 72 22.99 -1.02 4.97
C LEU A 72 23.38 -2.50 5.15
N PRO A 73 23.19 -3.06 6.36
CA PRO A 73 23.53 -4.45 6.60
C PRO A 73 22.67 -5.33 5.68
N ASN A 74 23.28 -6.37 5.11
CA ASN A 74 22.55 -7.38 4.34
C ASN A 74 21.87 -8.38 5.29
N ASP A 75 21.06 -7.86 6.22
CA ASP A 75 20.40 -8.60 7.30
C ASP A 75 19.01 -9.12 6.90
N GLY A 76 18.67 -9.05 5.61
CA GLY A 76 17.39 -9.53 5.09
C GLY A 76 16.19 -8.62 5.41
N ARG A 77 16.42 -7.38 5.89
CA ARG A 77 15.34 -6.40 6.08
C ARG A 77 14.56 -6.17 4.79
N VAL A 78 13.25 -6.32 4.88
CA VAL A 78 12.31 -6.03 3.79
C VAL A 78 11.67 -4.66 4.05
N PRO A 79 11.60 -3.77 3.06
CA PRO A 79 10.91 -2.49 3.22
C PRO A 79 9.42 -2.69 3.53
N LYS A 80 8.85 -1.77 4.29
CA LYS A 80 7.40 -1.68 4.51
C LYS A 80 6.70 -1.23 3.23
N THR A 81 7.31 -0.28 2.51
CA THR A 81 6.84 0.25 1.23
C THR A 81 6.90 -0.86 0.19
N LYS A 82 5.83 -0.98 -0.58
CA LYS A 82 5.66 -2.08 -1.54
C LYS A 82 6.26 -1.73 -2.88
N ILE A 83 6.80 -2.72 -3.59
CA ILE A 83 7.37 -2.53 -4.92
C ILE A 83 6.44 -3.16 -5.95
N VAL A 84 5.94 -2.32 -6.86
CA VAL A 84 5.19 -2.73 -8.04
C VAL A 84 6.17 -2.84 -9.21
N CYS A 85 6.16 -3.98 -9.90
CA CYS A 85 6.97 -4.18 -11.11
C CYS A 85 6.07 -4.41 -12.31
N THR A 86 6.26 -3.62 -13.36
CA THR A 86 5.65 -3.89 -14.65
C THR A 86 6.31 -5.12 -15.29
N LEU A 87 5.51 -6.12 -15.62
CA LEU A 87 5.99 -7.32 -16.29
C LEU A 87 6.02 -7.10 -17.81
N GLY A 88 7.10 -7.54 -18.43
CA GLY A 88 7.32 -7.40 -19.86
C GLY A 88 8.38 -8.37 -20.39
N PRO A 89 8.89 -8.16 -21.62
CA PRO A 89 9.83 -9.06 -22.26
C PRO A 89 11.07 -9.41 -21.41
N ALA A 90 11.61 -8.46 -20.64
CA ALA A 90 12.79 -8.67 -19.80
C ALA A 90 12.49 -9.43 -18.49
N SER A 91 11.22 -9.52 -18.08
CA SER A 91 10.82 -10.01 -16.74
C SER A 91 9.79 -11.14 -16.75
N ARG A 92 9.27 -11.58 -17.90
CA ARG A 92 8.19 -12.58 -17.97
C ARG A 92 8.62 -14.05 -17.83
N SER A 93 9.91 -14.35 -17.87
CA SER A 93 10.40 -15.73 -17.72
C SER A 93 10.34 -16.16 -16.26
N VAL A 94 10.00 -17.42 -16.00
CA VAL A 94 9.91 -17.97 -14.63
C VAL A 94 11.19 -17.70 -13.81
N PRO A 95 12.42 -17.96 -14.32
CA PRO A 95 13.63 -17.70 -13.54
C PRO A 95 13.83 -16.22 -13.19
N MET A 96 13.42 -15.29 -14.07
CA MET A 96 13.50 -13.88 -13.77
C MET A 96 12.43 -13.45 -12.76
N LEU A 97 11.20 -13.95 -12.88
CA LEU A 97 10.14 -13.71 -11.90
C LEU A 97 10.55 -14.17 -10.51
N GLU A 98 11.17 -15.34 -10.38
CA GLU A 98 11.70 -15.81 -9.09
C GLU A 98 12.74 -14.86 -8.50
N LYS A 99 13.64 -14.32 -9.34
CA LYS A 99 14.62 -13.31 -8.94
C LYS A 99 13.95 -12.02 -8.48
N LEU A 100 12.92 -11.55 -9.20
CA LEU A 100 12.18 -10.34 -8.83
C LEU A 100 11.43 -10.51 -7.51
N LEU A 101 10.79 -11.66 -7.28
CA LEU A 101 10.12 -11.98 -6.02
C LEU A 101 11.12 -11.96 -4.85
N ARG A 102 12.28 -12.62 -5.00
CA ARG A 102 13.34 -12.63 -3.98
C ARG A 102 14.00 -11.25 -3.79
N ALA A 103 14.03 -10.43 -4.83
CA ALA A 103 14.58 -9.07 -4.77
C ALA A 103 13.64 -8.09 -4.03
N GLY A 104 12.35 -8.41 -3.89
CA GLY A 104 11.38 -7.59 -3.15
C GLY A 104 10.14 -7.16 -3.93
N MET A 105 9.87 -7.71 -5.12
CA MET A 105 8.62 -7.45 -5.85
C MET A 105 7.41 -7.94 -5.03
N ASN A 106 6.42 -7.07 -4.82
CA ASN A 106 5.18 -7.40 -4.11
C ASN A 106 3.97 -7.46 -5.03
N VAL A 107 3.97 -6.64 -6.09
CA VAL A 107 2.84 -6.52 -7.02
C VAL A 107 3.37 -6.59 -8.46
N ALA A 108 2.80 -7.48 -9.26
CA ALA A 108 3.02 -7.58 -10.69
C ALA A 108 1.98 -6.75 -11.43
N ARG A 109 2.43 -5.71 -12.14
CA ARG A 109 1.59 -4.89 -13.01
C ARG A 109 1.58 -5.44 -14.43
N PHE A 110 0.39 -5.55 -15.01
CA PHE A 110 0.19 -5.89 -16.40
C PHE A 110 -0.28 -4.65 -17.16
N ASN A 111 0.53 -4.20 -18.13
CA ASN A 111 0.19 -3.04 -18.94
C ASN A 111 -0.58 -3.47 -20.19
N PHE A 112 -1.90 -3.31 -20.18
CA PHE A 112 -2.78 -3.72 -21.29
C PHE A 112 -2.75 -2.78 -22.50
N SER A 113 -2.06 -1.64 -22.43
CA SER A 113 -1.75 -0.82 -23.60
C SER A 113 -0.83 -1.56 -24.60
N HIS A 114 -0.19 -2.65 -24.18
CA HIS A 114 0.67 -3.49 -25.00
C HIS A 114 0.38 -4.97 -24.78
N GLY A 115 0.69 -5.81 -25.78
CA GLY A 115 0.54 -7.26 -25.71
C GLY A 115 -0.89 -7.75 -25.98
N THR A 116 -1.04 -9.04 -26.28
CA THR A 116 -2.33 -9.70 -26.48
C THR A 116 -2.83 -10.34 -25.18
N HIS A 117 -4.09 -10.80 -25.18
CA HIS A 117 -4.63 -11.54 -24.04
C HIS A 117 -3.83 -12.81 -23.75
N GLU A 118 -3.40 -13.54 -24.78
CA GLU A 118 -2.58 -14.74 -24.66
C GLU A 118 -1.22 -14.44 -24.03
N TYR A 119 -0.59 -13.33 -24.43
CA TYR A 119 0.68 -12.87 -23.88
C TYR A 119 0.58 -12.60 -22.36
N HIS A 120 -0.49 -11.92 -21.94
CA HIS A 120 -0.75 -11.63 -20.52
C HIS A 120 -1.11 -12.91 -19.75
N GLN A 121 -1.91 -13.80 -20.35
CA GLN A 121 -2.29 -15.07 -19.73
C GLN A 121 -1.08 -15.99 -19.50
N GLU A 122 -0.17 -16.09 -20.47
CA GLU A 122 1.08 -16.83 -20.32
C GLU A 122 1.94 -16.23 -19.19
N THR A 123 2.01 -14.90 -19.13
CA THR A 123 2.78 -14.20 -18.09
C THR A 123 2.19 -14.41 -16.69
N ILE A 124 0.86 -14.45 -16.55
CA ILE A 124 0.17 -14.84 -15.30
C ILE A 124 0.51 -16.28 -14.92
N ASN A 125 0.51 -17.21 -15.88
CA ASN A 125 0.83 -18.61 -15.62
C ASN A 125 2.29 -18.76 -15.14
N ASN A 126 3.23 -18.06 -15.77
CA ASN A 126 4.63 -18.04 -15.34
C ASN A 126 4.78 -17.45 -13.93
N LEU A 127 4.04 -16.39 -13.59
CA LEU A 127 4.03 -15.80 -12.25
C LEU A 127 3.51 -16.80 -11.21
N ARG A 128 2.45 -17.56 -11.51
CA ARG A 128 1.93 -18.61 -10.63
C ARG A 128 2.98 -19.68 -10.34
N ILE A 129 3.71 -20.14 -11.37
CA ILE A 129 4.80 -21.10 -11.20
C ILE A 129 5.92 -20.50 -10.33
N ALA A 130 6.34 -19.26 -10.60
CA ALA A 130 7.38 -18.60 -9.81
C ALA A 130 6.98 -18.41 -8.32
N MET A 131 5.71 -18.08 -8.05
CA MET A 131 5.19 -17.99 -6.68
C MET A 131 5.21 -19.36 -5.99
N GLN A 132 4.83 -20.44 -6.68
CA GLN A 132 4.90 -21.80 -6.15
C GLN A 132 6.35 -22.23 -5.86
N ASN A 133 7.30 -21.91 -6.75
CA ASN A 133 8.70 -22.28 -6.56
C ASN A 133 9.37 -21.51 -5.41
N THR A 134 8.96 -20.25 -5.21
CA THR A 134 9.58 -19.37 -4.18
C THR A 134 8.84 -19.37 -2.85
N GLN A 135 7.57 -19.79 -2.83
CA GLN A 135 6.64 -19.63 -1.71
C GLN A 135 6.45 -18.15 -1.31
N ILE A 136 6.66 -17.23 -2.25
CA ILE A 136 6.46 -15.79 -2.07
C ILE A 136 5.19 -15.38 -2.81
N LEU A 137 4.22 -14.84 -2.08
CA LEU A 137 2.97 -14.34 -2.64
C LEU A 137 3.19 -13.01 -3.37
N CYS A 138 2.55 -12.85 -4.53
CA CYS A 138 2.56 -11.63 -5.32
C CYS A 138 1.13 -11.24 -5.71
N ALA A 139 0.80 -9.96 -5.61
CA ALA A 139 -0.47 -9.45 -6.12
C ALA A 139 -0.39 -9.20 -7.62
N VAL A 140 -1.52 -9.29 -8.30
CA VAL A 140 -1.66 -8.90 -9.71
C VAL A 140 -2.44 -7.60 -9.76
N MET A 141 -1.91 -6.61 -10.47
CA MET A 141 -2.54 -5.31 -10.65
C MET A 141 -2.80 -5.06 -12.15
N LEU A 142 -4.05 -4.70 -12.44
CA LEU A 142 -4.50 -4.23 -13.74
C LEU A 142 -4.95 -2.78 -13.54
N ASP A 143 -4.38 -1.88 -14.34
CA ASP A 143 -4.30 -0.46 -13.99
C ASP A 143 -5.55 0.32 -14.46
N THR A 144 -6.06 1.19 -13.59
CA THR A 144 -6.94 2.30 -13.97
C THR A 144 -6.22 3.58 -13.57
N LYS A 145 -5.90 4.42 -14.56
CA LYS A 145 -5.07 5.61 -14.35
C LYS A 145 -5.90 6.87 -14.32
N VAL A 146 -5.47 7.82 -13.50
CA VAL A 146 -5.84 9.24 -13.65
C VAL A 146 -4.62 9.97 -14.16
N GLU A 147 -4.70 10.42 -15.41
CA GLU A 147 -3.56 10.98 -16.13
C GLU A 147 -3.80 12.40 -16.64
N ASN A 148 -5.03 12.91 -16.59
CA ASN A 148 -5.40 14.20 -17.16
C ASN A 148 -5.79 15.26 -16.13
N GLN A 149 -5.86 16.52 -16.58
CA GLN A 149 -6.21 17.65 -15.74
C GLN A 149 -7.60 17.51 -15.09
N GLU A 150 -8.60 16.98 -15.81
CA GLU A 150 -9.95 16.76 -15.28
C GLU A 150 -9.95 15.80 -14.10
N GLY A 151 -9.15 14.73 -14.16
CA GLY A 151 -9.04 13.80 -13.05
C GLY A 151 -8.34 14.37 -11.83
N VAL A 152 -7.44 15.35 -12.00
CA VAL A 152 -6.85 16.10 -10.87
C VAL A 152 -7.90 17.02 -10.24
N VAL A 153 -8.74 17.67 -11.04
CA VAL A 153 -9.84 18.53 -10.56
C VAL A 153 -10.88 17.73 -9.79
N ASN A 154 -11.27 16.56 -10.31
CA ASN A 154 -12.28 15.67 -9.72
C ASN A 154 -11.68 14.63 -8.75
N PHE A 155 -10.45 14.83 -8.29
CA PHE A 155 -9.69 13.84 -7.54
C PHE A 155 -10.44 13.34 -6.29
N ASP A 156 -11.12 14.23 -5.56
CA ASP A 156 -11.84 13.86 -4.33
C ASP A 156 -13.03 12.92 -4.58
N GLU A 157 -13.70 13.05 -5.73
CA GLU A 157 -14.82 12.19 -6.11
C GLU A 157 -14.30 10.83 -6.60
N ILE A 158 -13.26 10.84 -7.43
CA ILE A 158 -12.60 9.63 -7.92
C ILE A 158 -12.07 8.82 -6.73
N LEU A 159 -11.37 9.49 -5.81
CA LEU A 159 -10.77 8.85 -4.65
C LEU A 159 -11.83 8.20 -3.75
N LYS A 160 -13.07 8.71 -3.65
CA LYS A 160 -14.14 8.07 -2.87
C LYS A 160 -14.56 6.72 -3.45
N GLU A 161 -14.66 6.61 -4.77
CA GLU A 161 -15.10 5.39 -5.46
C GLU A 161 -13.98 4.40 -5.77
N THR A 162 -12.72 4.80 -5.60
CA THR A 162 -11.56 3.99 -5.98
C THR A 162 -11.00 3.16 -4.82
N ASP A 163 -10.55 1.92 -5.07
CA ASP A 163 -9.91 1.05 -4.06
C ASP A 163 -8.43 1.37 -3.83
N SER A 164 -7.73 1.87 -4.85
CA SER A 164 -6.31 2.24 -4.83
C SER A 164 -6.00 3.32 -5.86
N PHE A 165 -5.17 4.30 -5.53
CA PHE A 165 -4.84 5.39 -6.44
C PHE A 165 -3.42 5.27 -7.00
N MET A 166 -3.21 5.64 -8.26
CA MET A 166 -1.87 5.72 -8.87
C MET A 166 -1.57 7.16 -9.31
N VAL A 167 -0.43 7.69 -8.86
CA VAL A 167 0.13 8.96 -9.33
C VAL A 167 1.02 8.68 -10.54
N ALA A 168 0.44 8.77 -11.75
CA ALA A 168 1.15 8.53 -13.01
C ALA A 168 1.87 9.80 -13.49
N ARG A 169 3.08 10.04 -12.97
CA ARG A 169 3.81 11.31 -13.16
C ARG A 169 4.19 11.61 -14.60
N GLY A 170 4.49 10.59 -15.40
CA GLY A 170 4.83 10.71 -16.81
C GLY A 170 3.66 11.24 -17.63
N ASP A 171 2.48 10.61 -17.47
CA ASP A 171 1.27 11.01 -18.18
C ASP A 171 0.77 12.38 -17.65
N LEU A 172 0.73 12.55 -16.32
CA LEU A 172 0.34 13.80 -15.68
C LEU A 172 1.26 14.98 -16.06
N GLY A 173 2.56 14.73 -16.23
CA GLY A 173 3.53 15.76 -16.62
C GLY A 173 3.38 16.28 -18.05
N MET A 174 2.59 15.60 -18.88
CA MET A 174 2.19 16.09 -20.20
C MET A 174 0.99 17.06 -20.12
N GLU A 175 0.23 16.98 -19.03
CA GLU A 175 -1.08 17.63 -18.87
C GLU A 175 -1.02 18.86 -17.96
N ILE A 176 -0.11 18.88 -16.97
CA ILE A 176 0.11 20.02 -16.08
C ILE A 176 1.55 20.53 -16.19
N PRO A 177 1.83 21.81 -15.84
CA PRO A 177 3.18 22.34 -15.83
C PRO A 177 4.13 21.46 -15.00
N VAL A 178 5.29 21.14 -15.56
CA VAL A 178 6.24 20.16 -14.99
C VAL A 178 6.71 20.55 -13.60
N GLU A 179 6.84 21.85 -13.33
CA GLU A 179 7.21 22.40 -12.02
C GLU A 179 6.10 22.24 -10.97
N LYS A 180 4.88 21.83 -11.34
CA LYS A 180 3.75 21.60 -10.41
C LYS A 180 3.49 20.12 -10.12
N ILE A 181 4.17 19.19 -10.80
CA ILE A 181 3.97 17.74 -10.62
C ILE A 181 4.18 17.33 -9.16
N PHE A 182 5.20 17.87 -8.50
CA PHE A 182 5.50 17.53 -7.11
C PHE A 182 4.38 17.98 -6.14
N LEU A 183 3.69 19.10 -6.44
CA LEU A 183 2.55 19.57 -5.64
C LEU A 183 1.38 18.61 -5.77
N ALA A 184 1.08 18.18 -7.00
CA ALA A 184 0.02 17.20 -7.27
C ALA A 184 0.30 15.87 -6.58
N GLN A 185 1.53 15.35 -6.70
CA GLN A 185 1.96 14.11 -6.02
C GLN A 185 1.74 14.20 -4.51
N LYS A 186 2.28 15.24 -3.85
CA LYS A 186 2.17 15.40 -2.39
C LYS A 186 0.71 15.48 -1.94
N MET A 187 -0.10 16.28 -2.66
CA MET A 187 -1.53 16.44 -2.36
C MET A 187 -2.29 15.12 -2.50
N MET A 188 -2.07 14.37 -3.59
CA MET A 188 -2.74 13.09 -3.85
C MET A 188 -2.36 12.04 -2.81
N ILE A 189 -1.06 11.88 -2.52
CA ILE A 189 -0.57 10.93 -1.51
C ILE A 189 -1.15 11.26 -0.14
N TYR A 190 -1.13 12.54 0.26
CA TYR A 190 -1.66 12.98 1.54
C TYR A 190 -3.15 12.64 1.70
N LYS A 191 -3.98 12.94 0.70
CA LYS A 191 -5.41 12.63 0.73
C LYS A 191 -5.70 11.12 0.72
N CYS A 192 -4.91 10.33 -0.02
CA CYS A 192 -5.02 8.87 0.02
C CYS A 192 -4.72 8.32 1.42
N ASN A 193 -3.64 8.80 2.04
CA ASN A 193 -3.26 8.44 3.40
C ASN A 193 -4.39 8.76 4.40
N LEU A 194 -4.99 9.94 4.32
CA LEU A 194 -6.10 10.35 5.20
C LEU A 194 -7.30 9.38 5.13
N LEU A 195 -7.64 8.91 3.93
CA LEU A 195 -8.74 7.95 3.74
C LEU A 195 -8.31 6.50 3.97
N GLY A 196 -7.02 6.23 4.22
CA GLY A 196 -6.47 4.88 4.35
C GLY A 196 -6.54 4.08 3.05
N LYS A 197 -6.54 4.77 1.90
CA LYS A 197 -6.52 4.16 0.57
C LYS A 197 -5.08 4.07 0.08
N PRO A 198 -4.65 2.92 -0.46
CA PRO A 198 -3.29 2.72 -0.90
C PRO A 198 -2.99 3.59 -2.12
N VAL A 199 -1.80 4.19 -2.13
CA VAL A 199 -1.32 5.03 -3.23
C VAL A 199 -0.01 4.50 -3.82
N VAL A 200 0.05 4.46 -5.14
CA VAL A 200 1.22 4.02 -5.92
C VAL A 200 1.85 5.22 -6.59
N THR A 201 3.11 5.52 -6.27
CA THR A 201 3.89 6.53 -7.01
C THR A 201 4.58 5.86 -8.20
N ALA A 202 4.27 6.34 -9.40
CA ALA A 202 4.60 5.66 -10.65
C ALA A 202 5.39 6.52 -11.63
N THR A 203 6.04 5.83 -12.57
CA THR A 203 6.80 6.33 -13.73
C THR A 203 8.09 7.07 -13.37
N GLN A 204 9.13 6.90 -14.19
CA GLN A 204 10.42 7.61 -14.10
C GLN A 204 11.07 7.60 -12.70
N MET A 205 10.91 6.51 -11.94
CA MET A 205 11.48 6.41 -10.60
C MET A 205 12.97 6.05 -10.68
N LEU A 206 13.35 5.07 -11.51
CA LEU A 206 14.74 4.67 -11.76
C LEU A 206 15.00 4.51 -13.28
N GLU A 207 14.44 5.39 -14.10
CA GLU A 207 14.40 5.30 -15.58
C GLU A 207 15.77 4.99 -16.22
N SER A 208 16.84 5.63 -15.75
CA SER A 208 18.19 5.43 -16.26
C SER A 208 18.65 3.97 -16.12
N MET A 209 18.08 3.21 -15.18
CA MET A 209 18.39 1.81 -14.96
C MET A 209 17.89 0.86 -16.06
N ILE A 210 17.12 1.36 -17.02
CA ILE A 210 16.82 0.62 -18.26
C ILE A 210 18.12 0.28 -19.00
N LYS A 211 19.09 1.21 -19.00
CA LYS A 211 20.35 1.09 -19.75
C LYS A 211 21.58 1.06 -18.85
N SER A 212 21.48 1.55 -17.62
CA SER A 212 22.59 1.68 -16.66
C SER A 212 22.41 0.73 -15.46
N PRO A 213 23.48 0.13 -14.90
CA PRO A 213 23.37 -0.67 -13.69
C PRO A 213 23.18 0.19 -12.42
N ARG A 214 23.28 1.52 -12.50
CA ARG A 214 23.13 2.44 -11.36
C ARG A 214 22.17 3.57 -11.71
N PRO A 215 21.27 3.98 -10.79
CA PRO A 215 20.44 5.14 -11.00
C PRO A 215 21.24 6.43 -10.85
N THR A 216 20.65 7.52 -11.29
CA THR A 216 21.14 8.87 -11.01
C THR A 216 20.86 9.25 -9.56
N ARG A 217 21.56 10.29 -9.08
CA ARG A 217 21.31 10.85 -7.73
C ARG A 217 19.89 11.39 -7.60
N ALA A 218 19.39 12.04 -8.66
CA ALA A 218 18.04 12.59 -8.69
C ALA A 218 16.97 11.50 -8.55
N GLU A 219 17.09 10.40 -9.30
CA GLU A 219 16.20 9.23 -9.21
C GLU A 219 16.21 8.61 -7.82
N ALA A 220 17.39 8.42 -7.21
CA ALA A 220 17.47 7.87 -5.86
C ALA A 220 16.78 8.78 -4.82
N THR A 221 16.97 10.10 -4.92
CA THR A 221 16.30 11.06 -4.03
C THR A 221 14.80 11.16 -4.30
N ASP A 222 14.37 10.97 -5.53
CA ASP A 222 12.97 11.02 -5.92
C ASP A 222 12.18 9.85 -5.32
N VAL A 223 12.74 8.63 -5.42
CA VAL A 223 12.21 7.44 -4.74
C VAL A 223 12.12 7.66 -3.23
N ALA A 224 13.19 8.15 -2.60
CA ALA A 224 13.22 8.40 -1.17
C ALA A 224 12.12 9.40 -0.76
N ASN A 225 11.98 10.52 -1.49
CA ASN A 225 10.95 11.52 -1.20
C ASN A 225 9.53 10.99 -1.37
N ALA A 226 9.26 10.11 -2.35
CA ALA A 226 7.95 9.46 -2.47
C ALA A 226 7.61 8.61 -1.24
N VAL A 227 8.59 7.90 -0.68
CA VAL A 227 8.44 7.14 0.58
C VAL A 227 8.20 8.06 1.77
N LEU A 228 8.92 9.18 1.84
CA LEU A 228 8.77 10.20 2.89
C LEU A 228 7.41 10.91 2.82
N ASP A 229 6.90 11.16 1.62
CA ASP A 229 5.55 11.69 1.38
C ASP A 229 4.45 10.72 1.85
N GLY A 230 4.83 9.45 2.04
CA GLY A 230 3.96 8.42 2.60
C GLY A 230 3.28 7.56 1.54
N THR A 231 3.90 7.37 0.37
CA THR A 231 3.40 6.42 -0.63
C THR A 231 3.30 5.00 -0.06
N ASP A 232 2.29 4.24 -0.46
CA ASP A 232 2.20 2.82 -0.09
C ASP A 232 3.09 1.95 -0.95
N CYS A 233 3.13 2.27 -2.24
CA CYS A 233 3.97 1.59 -3.20
C CYS A 233 4.79 2.55 -4.05
N VAL A 234 5.92 2.04 -4.52
CA VAL A 234 6.76 2.61 -5.58
C VAL A 234 6.74 1.66 -6.77
N MET A 235 6.71 2.20 -7.99
CA MET A 235 6.52 1.38 -9.20
C MET A 235 7.67 1.51 -10.20
N LEU A 236 8.17 0.36 -10.65
CA LEU A 236 9.06 0.21 -11.80
C LEU A 236 8.23 -0.04 -13.07
N SER A 237 8.50 0.75 -14.10
CA SER A 237 7.83 0.74 -15.39
C SER A 237 8.71 0.09 -16.45
N GLY A 238 9.43 0.89 -17.25
CA GLY A 238 10.34 0.38 -18.28
C GLY A 238 11.51 -0.40 -17.68
N GLU A 239 11.93 -0.04 -16.47
CA GLU A 239 13.07 -0.62 -15.75
C GLU A 239 12.92 -2.14 -15.55
N SER A 240 11.73 -2.59 -15.16
CA SER A 240 11.42 -4.02 -14.97
C SER A 240 10.84 -4.67 -16.22
N ALA A 241 10.11 -3.93 -17.05
CA ALA A 241 9.42 -4.50 -18.21
C ALA A 241 10.39 -4.83 -19.36
N ALA A 242 11.31 -3.91 -19.68
CA ALA A 242 12.19 -4.00 -20.84
C ALA A 242 13.65 -3.60 -20.55
N GLY A 243 13.98 -3.24 -19.30
CA GLY A 243 15.32 -2.82 -18.91
C GLY A 243 16.34 -3.97 -18.92
N ALA A 244 17.61 -3.61 -19.06
CA ALA A 244 18.73 -4.55 -19.00
C ALA A 244 19.00 -5.09 -17.60
N TYR A 245 18.54 -4.38 -16.55
CA TYR A 245 18.87 -4.68 -15.14
C TYR A 245 17.64 -4.80 -14.23
N PRO A 246 16.62 -5.61 -14.56
CA PRO A 246 15.35 -5.63 -13.84
C PRO A 246 15.49 -6.09 -12.38
N GLU A 247 16.27 -7.14 -12.12
CA GLU A 247 16.56 -7.63 -10.76
C GLU A 247 17.28 -6.56 -9.91
N LEU A 248 18.28 -5.89 -10.51
CA LEU A 248 19.08 -4.89 -9.80
C LEU A 248 18.26 -3.63 -9.50
N ALA A 249 17.36 -3.23 -10.41
CA ALA A 249 16.44 -2.12 -10.19
C ALA A 249 15.55 -2.37 -8.97
N VAL A 250 14.97 -3.57 -8.83
CA VAL A 250 14.18 -3.93 -7.64
C VAL A 250 15.03 -3.90 -6.37
N LYS A 251 16.25 -4.46 -6.40
CA LYS A 251 17.15 -4.45 -5.23
C LYS A 251 17.55 -3.03 -4.81
N ILE A 252 17.81 -2.15 -5.77
CA ILE A 252 18.15 -0.74 -5.48
C ILE A 252 16.94 -0.01 -4.92
N MET A 253 15.77 -0.16 -5.55
CA MET A 253 14.50 0.39 -5.06
C MET A 253 14.24 -0.03 -3.61
N ALA A 254 14.38 -1.33 -3.31
CA ALA A 254 14.18 -1.86 -1.95
C ALA A 254 15.13 -1.22 -0.93
N ARG A 255 16.42 -1.07 -1.28
CA ARG A 255 17.41 -0.42 -0.40
C ARG A 255 17.08 1.05 -0.13
N ILE A 256 16.67 1.80 -1.14
CA ILE A 256 16.26 3.20 -0.97
C ILE A 256 15.03 3.28 -0.05
N CYS A 257 14.05 2.40 -0.22
CA CYS A 257 12.87 2.34 0.65
C CYS A 257 13.24 2.05 2.11
N VAL A 258 14.13 1.08 2.35
CA VAL A 258 14.60 0.75 3.72
C VAL A 258 15.27 1.95 4.37
N GLU A 259 16.13 2.66 3.62
CA GLU A 259 16.83 3.85 4.13
C GLU A 259 15.85 4.98 4.45
N ALA A 260 14.96 5.31 3.52
CA ALA A 260 13.96 6.36 3.69
C ALA A 260 13.03 6.07 4.89
N GLU A 261 12.60 4.81 5.04
CA GLU A 261 11.78 4.36 6.17
C GLU A 261 12.45 4.51 7.53
N SER A 262 13.78 4.38 7.57
CA SER A 262 14.55 4.50 8.81
C SER A 262 14.54 5.93 9.38
N SER A 263 14.38 6.93 8.50
CA SER A 263 14.38 8.36 8.84
C SER A 263 13.01 8.92 9.26
N LEU A 264 11.96 8.11 9.24
CA LEU A 264 10.59 8.57 9.49
C LEU A 264 10.25 8.72 10.97
N ASP A 265 9.58 9.83 11.30
CA ASP A 265 8.93 10.02 12.59
C ASP A 265 7.54 9.38 12.62
N TYR A 266 7.52 8.09 12.94
CA TYR A 266 6.28 7.33 13.07
C TYR A 266 5.35 7.87 14.17
N GLU A 267 5.87 8.53 15.21
CA GLU A 267 5.03 9.09 16.27
C GLU A 267 4.32 10.36 15.80
N ALA A 268 5.04 11.25 15.11
CA ALA A 268 4.46 12.44 14.50
C ALA A 268 3.42 12.07 13.43
N ILE A 269 3.75 11.11 12.55
CA ILE A 269 2.82 10.61 11.52
C ILE A 269 1.55 10.07 12.18
N PHE A 270 1.66 9.23 13.21
CA PHE A 270 0.51 8.68 13.91
C PHE A 270 -0.37 9.77 14.53
N LYS A 271 0.23 10.77 15.21
CA LYS A 271 -0.51 11.89 15.82
C LYS A 271 -1.27 12.70 14.77
N GLU A 272 -0.66 12.95 13.62
CA GLU A 272 -1.29 13.70 12.53
C GLU A 272 -2.48 12.95 11.93
N MET A 273 -2.34 11.63 11.74
CA MET A 273 -3.40 10.76 11.25
C MET A 273 -4.60 10.74 12.20
N ILE A 274 -4.35 10.69 13.52
CA ILE A 274 -5.41 10.73 14.54
C ILE A 274 -6.12 12.09 14.54
N ARG A 275 -5.36 13.19 14.48
CA ARG A 275 -5.91 14.56 14.46
C ARG A 275 -6.82 14.80 13.25
N SER A 276 -6.51 14.19 12.12
CA SER A 276 -7.23 14.37 10.86
C SER A 276 -8.41 13.42 10.69
N THR A 277 -8.57 12.41 11.56
CA THR A 277 -9.66 11.43 11.45
C THR A 277 -10.92 11.95 12.16
N PRO A 278 -12.10 11.92 11.50
CA PRO A 278 -13.33 12.43 12.10
C PRO A 278 -13.80 11.58 13.28
N LEU A 279 -14.43 12.25 14.26
CA LEU A 279 -15.06 11.64 15.43
C LEU A 279 -16.59 11.76 15.35
N PRO A 280 -17.38 10.75 15.77
CA PRO A 280 -16.93 9.46 16.33
C PRO A 280 -16.41 8.51 15.24
N MET A 281 -15.34 7.77 15.56
CA MET A 281 -14.79 6.73 14.68
C MET A 281 -15.68 5.48 14.67
N SER A 282 -15.58 4.69 13.60
CA SER A 282 -16.17 3.34 13.59
C SER A 282 -15.50 2.43 14.64
N PRO A 283 -16.18 1.37 15.13
CA PRO A 283 -15.57 0.46 16.10
C PRO A 283 -14.25 -0.16 15.62
N LEU A 284 -14.18 -0.59 14.36
CA LEU A 284 -12.98 -1.19 13.78
C LEU A 284 -11.82 -0.19 13.67
N GLU A 285 -12.11 1.05 13.31
CA GLU A 285 -11.10 2.10 13.19
C GLU A 285 -10.59 2.58 14.56
N SER A 286 -11.49 2.65 15.55
CA SER A 286 -11.13 2.92 16.95
C SER A 286 -10.20 1.86 17.52
N LEU A 287 -10.43 0.59 17.17
CA LEU A 287 -9.56 -0.52 17.58
C LEU A 287 -8.23 -0.52 16.83
N ALA A 288 -8.24 -0.23 15.54
CA ALA A 288 -7.03 -0.17 14.73
C ALA A 288 -6.07 0.93 15.23
N SER A 289 -6.59 2.13 15.48
CA SER A 289 -5.82 3.24 16.07
C SER A 289 -5.32 2.89 17.47
N SER A 290 -6.16 2.28 18.31
CA SER A 290 -5.79 1.84 19.66
C SER A 290 -4.70 0.76 19.64
N ALA A 291 -4.73 -0.16 18.68
CA ALA A 291 -3.71 -1.20 18.54
C ALA A 291 -2.35 -0.61 18.16
N VAL A 292 -2.31 0.36 17.23
CA VAL A 292 -1.07 1.07 16.88
C VAL A 292 -0.55 1.88 18.07
N GLN A 293 -1.43 2.59 18.78
CA GLN A 293 -1.04 3.32 19.99
C GLN A 293 -0.47 2.39 21.06
N THR A 294 -1.09 1.22 21.25
CA THR A 294 -0.63 0.20 22.20
C THR A 294 0.72 -0.37 21.78
N ALA A 295 0.92 -0.66 20.50
CA ALA A 295 2.20 -1.14 19.98
C ALA A 295 3.34 -0.14 20.21
N ASN A 296 3.07 1.16 20.00
CA ASN A 296 4.03 2.22 20.26
C ASN A 296 4.37 2.32 21.75
N LYS A 297 3.37 2.33 22.63
CA LYS A 297 3.56 2.43 24.10
C LYS A 297 4.25 1.20 24.69
N ALA A 298 3.84 0.01 24.27
CA ALA A 298 4.40 -1.26 24.73
C ALA A 298 5.76 -1.59 24.07
N LYS A 299 6.25 -0.75 23.15
CA LYS A 299 7.44 -1.01 22.33
C LYS A 299 7.42 -2.40 21.71
N ALA A 300 6.25 -2.78 21.20
CA ALA A 300 6.08 -4.06 20.52
C ALA A 300 7.00 -4.13 19.30
N GLN A 301 7.33 -5.34 18.85
CA GLN A 301 8.14 -5.58 17.64
C GLN A 301 7.28 -5.98 16.44
N LEU A 302 6.01 -6.35 16.67
CA LEU A 302 5.09 -6.82 15.65
C LEU A 302 3.64 -6.48 16.03
N ILE A 303 2.81 -6.20 15.03
CA ILE A 303 1.35 -6.23 15.18
C ILE A 303 0.83 -7.44 14.40
N VAL A 304 0.05 -8.30 15.04
CA VAL A 304 -0.62 -9.44 14.39
C VAL A 304 -2.10 -9.12 14.27
N VAL A 305 -2.64 -9.15 13.05
CA VAL A 305 -4.05 -8.88 12.79
C VAL A 305 -4.69 -10.11 12.20
N LEU A 306 -5.61 -10.74 12.94
CA LEU A 306 -6.46 -11.79 12.39
C LEU A 306 -7.62 -11.14 11.66
N THR A 307 -7.74 -11.42 10.37
CA THR A 307 -8.74 -10.80 9.51
C THR A 307 -9.33 -11.81 8.53
N ARG A 308 -10.63 -11.71 8.28
CA ARG A 308 -11.33 -12.52 7.26
C ARG A 308 -11.34 -11.80 5.91
N GLY A 309 -11.76 -10.54 5.91
CA GLY A 309 -11.87 -9.70 4.69
C GLY A 309 -10.74 -8.69 4.46
N GLY A 310 -9.71 -8.65 5.30
CA GLY A 310 -8.58 -7.72 5.17
C GLY A 310 -8.82 -6.30 5.70
N THR A 311 -10.08 -5.86 5.86
CA THR A 311 -10.43 -4.47 6.27
C THR A 311 -9.72 -4.02 7.54
N THR A 312 -9.65 -4.88 8.55
CA THR A 312 -9.00 -4.56 9.82
C THR A 312 -7.50 -4.30 9.66
N ALA A 313 -6.82 -5.12 8.84
CA ALA A 313 -5.40 -4.94 8.57
C ALA A 313 -5.15 -3.64 7.78
N LYS A 314 -6.01 -3.34 6.79
CA LYS A 314 -5.97 -2.07 6.03
C LYS A 314 -6.10 -0.85 6.95
N LEU A 315 -7.01 -0.89 7.92
CA LEU A 315 -7.18 0.18 8.92
C LEU A 315 -5.97 0.30 9.84
N VAL A 316 -5.34 -0.80 10.26
CA VAL A 316 -4.09 -0.72 11.05
C VAL A 316 -2.97 -0.09 10.21
N ALA A 317 -2.86 -0.44 8.93
CA ALA A 317 -1.87 0.13 8.01
C ALA A 317 -2.07 1.64 7.75
N LYS A 318 -3.32 2.13 7.76
CA LYS A 318 -3.65 3.58 7.67
C LYS A 318 -2.90 4.41 8.72
N TYR A 319 -2.77 3.89 9.94
CA TYR A 319 -2.12 4.59 11.05
C TYR A 319 -0.59 4.46 11.08
N ARG A 320 0.01 3.87 10.03
CA ARG A 320 1.46 3.80 9.79
C ARG A 320 2.28 3.39 11.04
N PRO A 321 2.06 2.19 11.61
CA PRO A 321 2.89 1.73 12.72
C PRO A 321 4.36 1.58 12.30
N ARG A 322 5.29 1.81 13.24
CA ARG A 322 6.73 1.59 13.04
C ARG A 322 7.06 0.12 12.79
N VAL A 323 6.31 -0.78 13.41
CA VAL A 323 6.51 -2.23 13.32
C VAL A 323 5.80 -2.84 12.11
N PRO A 324 6.29 -3.98 11.60
CA PRO A 324 5.56 -4.76 10.60
C PRO A 324 4.17 -5.19 11.11
N ILE A 325 3.25 -5.40 10.17
CA ILE A 325 1.89 -5.87 10.46
C ILE A 325 1.71 -7.23 9.79
N LEU A 326 1.67 -8.30 10.58
CA LEU A 326 1.34 -9.64 10.10
C LEU A 326 -0.18 -9.76 9.95
N SER A 327 -0.66 -9.73 8.71
CA SER A 327 -2.07 -9.90 8.36
C SER A 327 -2.38 -11.37 8.17
N VAL A 328 -2.92 -12.01 9.21
CA VAL A 328 -3.32 -13.41 9.19
C VAL A 328 -4.71 -13.52 8.58
N VAL A 329 -4.77 -13.99 7.34
CA VAL A 329 -6.03 -14.16 6.61
C VAL A 329 -6.59 -15.53 6.94
N VAL A 330 -7.72 -15.52 7.64
CA VAL A 330 -8.42 -16.74 8.07
C VAL A 330 -9.49 -17.06 7.04
N PRO A 331 -9.39 -18.20 6.32
CA PRO A 331 -10.41 -18.59 5.37
C PRO A 331 -11.74 -18.86 6.09
N VAL A 332 -12.83 -18.41 5.49
CA VAL A 332 -14.20 -18.62 5.96
C VAL A 332 -14.83 -19.72 5.14
N LEU A 333 -15.37 -20.74 5.80
CA LEU A 333 -16.25 -21.72 5.17
C LEU A 333 -17.65 -21.11 5.06
N THR A 334 -18.10 -20.84 3.85
CA THR A 334 -19.48 -20.46 3.54
C THR A 334 -20.23 -21.68 3.05
N THR A 335 -21.30 -22.06 3.74
CA THR A 335 -22.22 -23.13 3.34
C THR A 335 -23.47 -22.53 2.75
N ASP A 336 -23.70 -22.80 1.47
CA ASP A 336 -24.99 -22.62 0.83
C ASP A 336 -25.70 -23.99 0.91
N SER A 337 -27.03 -24.04 0.85
CA SER A 337 -27.87 -25.18 1.28
C SER A 337 -27.51 -26.58 0.75
N PHE A 338 -26.62 -26.71 -0.25
CA PHE A 338 -26.10 -27.96 -0.77
C PHE A 338 -24.60 -27.94 -1.16
N ASP A 339 -23.89 -26.81 -1.04
CA ASP A 339 -22.49 -26.65 -1.46
C ASP A 339 -21.68 -25.88 -0.41
N TRP A 340 -20.44 -26.30 -0.17
CA TRP A 340 -19.49 -25.59 0.69
C TRP A 340 -18.45 -24.86 -0.17
N SER A 341 -18.15 -23.60 0.16
CA SER A 341 -17.10 -22.79 -0.47
C SER A 341 -16.15 -22.24 0.58
N VAL A 342 -14.86 -22.17 0.25
CA VAL A 342 -13.81 -21.58 1.10
C VAL A 342 -13.50 -20.20 0.55
N SER A 343 -13.48 -19.16 1.41
CA SER A 343 -13.11 -17.82 0.99
C SER A 343 -11.69 -17.79 0.39
N ASP A 344 -11.53 -17.13 -0.75
CA ASP A 344 -10.31 -17.05 -1.55
C ASP A 344 -9.15 -16.34 -0.82
N GLU A 345 -7.91 -16.61 -1.24
CA GLU A 345 -6.67 -15.93 -0.82
C GLU A 345 -6.62 -14.44 -1.23
N SER A 346 -7.65 -13.96 -1.93
CA SER A 346 -7.77 -12.59 -2.42
C SER A 346 -7.49 -11.51 -1.36
N PRO A 347 -7.99 -11.58 -0.11
CA PRO A 347 -7.64 -10.60 0.92
C PRO A 347 -6.15 -10.58 1.25
N ALA A 348 -5.47 -11.73 1.18
CA ALA A 348 -4.03 -11.82 1.39
C ALA A 348 -3.26 -11.19 0.23
N ARG A 349 -3.63 -11.51 -1.02
CA ARG A 349 -3.03 -10.89 -2.21
C ARG A 349 -3.25 -9.38 -2.24
N GLN A 350 -4.48 -8.93 -2.03
CA GLN A 350 -4.82 -7.50 -2.01
C GLN A 350 -4.11 -6.72 -0.89
N SER A 351 -3.69 -7.37 0.19
CA SER A 351 -2.92 -6.70 1.26
C SER A 351 -1.54 -6.24 0.80
N LEU A 352 -0.98 -6.83 -0.27
CA LEU A 352 0.38 -6.55 -0.76
C LEU A 352 0.53 -5.17 -1.42
N ILE A 353 -0.56 -4.42 -1.60
CA ILE A 353 -0.51 -3.00 -2.03
C ILE A 353 -0.48 -2.03 -0.85
N TYR A 354 -0.73 -2.49 0.39
CA TYR A 354 -0.69 -1.63 1.57
C TYR A 354 0.67 -1.69 2.24
N ARG A 355 1.23 -0.53 2.57
CA ARG A 355 2.52 -0.44 3.23
C ARG A 355 2.49 -1.08 4.62
N GLY A 356 3.53 -1.86 4.91
CA GLY A 356 3.72 -2.54 6.19
C GLY A 356 2.94 -3.84 6.39
N LEU A 357 1.94 -4.14 5.55
CA LEU A 357 1.20 -5.41 5.62
C LEU A 357 2.04 -6.58 5.08
N ILE A 358 2.09 -7.67 5.83
CA ILE A 358 2.73 -8.93 5.46
C ILE A 358 1.64 -10.00 5.57
N PRO A 359 1.09 -10.51 4.45
CA PRO A 359 0.06 -11.53 4.51
C PRO A 359 0.62 -12.87 4.98
N LEU A 360 -0.17 -13.56 5.81
CA LEU A 360 -0.01 -14.97 6.15
C LEU A 360 -1.37 -15.64 5.96
N LEU A 361 -1.41 -16.70 5.15
CA LEU A 361 -2.59 -17.53 5.02
C LEU A 361 -2.64 -18.50 6.21
N ALA A 362 -3.72 -18.46 6.99
CA ALA A 362 -3.93 -19.43 8.05
C ALA A 362 -4.46 -20.74 7.48
N GLU A 363 -3.99 -21.87 8.02
CA GLU A 363 -4.61 -23.16 7.77
C GLU A 363 -6.03 -23.16 8.34
N GLY A 364 -7.02 -23.51 7.51
CA GLY A 364 -8.43 -23.56 7.94
C GLY A 364 -8.61 -24.56 9.07
N SER A 365 -9.08 -24.11 10.24
CA SER A 365 -9.36 -25.01 11.36
C SER A 365 -10.80 -25.49 11.30
N ALA A 366 -11.00 -26.81 11.22
CA ALA A 366 -12.32 -27.45 11.28
C ALA A 366 -12.91 -27.54 12.70
N LYS A 367 -12.31 -26.89 13.71
CA LYS A 367 -12.71 -27.03 15.12
C LYS A 367 -13.85 -26.08 15.51
N ALA A 368 -14.83 -26.66 16.20
CA ALA A 368 -16.19 -26.17 16.41
C ALA A 368 -16.40 -25.08 17.50
N THR A 369 -15.39 -24.27 17.83
CA THR A 369 -15.56 -23.11 18.74
C THR A 369 -14.68 -21.93 18.30
N ASP A 370 -15.26 -20.73 18.20
CA ASP A 370 -14.59 -19.52 17.71
C ASP A 370 -13.39 -19.07 18.57
N SER A 371 -13.38 -19.39 19.87
CA SER A 371 -12.34 -18.91 20.81
C SER A 371 -11.08 -19.79 20.81
N GLU A 372 -11.22 -21.12 20.87
CA GLU A 372 -10.06 -22.03 20.88
C GLU A 372 -9.34 -22.05 19.53
N SER A 373 -10.09 -21.95 18.44
CA SER A 373 -9.53 -21.83 17.09
C SER A 373 -8.69 -20.56 16.92
N THR A 374 -9.13 -19.44 17.49
CA THR A 374 -8.43 -18.14 17.39
C THR A 374 -7.07 -18.16 18.10
N GLU A 375 -6.98 -18.78 19.28
CA GLU A 375 -5.70 -18.90 20.01
C GLU A 375 -4.72 -19.81 19.30
N VAL A 376 -5.20 -20.92 18.71
CA VAL A 376 -4.36 -21.82 17.90
C VAL A 376 -3.80 -21.09 16.68
N ILE A 377 -4.64 -20.33 15.97
CA ILE A 377 -4.22 -19.54 14.80
C ILE A 377 -3.21 -18.46 15.22
N LEU A 378 -3.44 -17.77 16.33
CA LEU A 378 -2.52 -16.77 16.84
C LEU A 378 -1.16 -17.39 17.20
N HIS A 379 -1.15 -18.55 17.85
CA HIS A 379 0.09 -19.25 18.18
C HIS A 379 0.86 -19.70 16.93
N ALA A 380 0.16 -20.26 15.93
CA ALA A 380 0.76 -20.61 14.65
C ALA A 380 1.31 -19.38 13.90
N ALA A 381 0.60 -18.25 13.95
CA ALA A 381 1.05 -17.00 13.36
C ALA A 381 2.32 -16.46 14.04
N LEU A 382 2.39 -16.50 15.37
CA LEU A 382 3.58 -16.10 16.13
C LEU A 382 4.77 -17.02 15.82
N LYS A 383 4.56 -18.34 15.72
CA LYS A 383 5.60 -19.28 15.31
C LYS A 383 6.14 -18.95 13.91
N SER A 384 5.24 -18.72 12.95
CA SER A 384 5.64 -18.32 11.58
C SER A 384 6.36 -16.97 11.56
N ALA A 385 5.97 -16.02 12.43
CA ALA A 385 6.65 -14.74 12.56
C ALA A 385 8.10 -14.89 13.02
N VAL A 386 8.37 -15.80 13.97
CA VAL A 386 9.73 -16.11 14.43
C VAL A 386 10.54 -16.79 13.32
N GLU A 387 9.97 -17.76 12.61
CA GLU A 387 10.61 -18.43 11.48
C GLU A 387 11.00 -17.45 10.36
N ARG A 388 10.15 -16.44 10.11
CA ARG A 388 10.37 -15.35 9.15
C ARG A 388 11.23 -14.20 9.71
N GLN A 389 11.76 -14.33 10.93
CA GLN A 389 12.60 -13.34 11.60
C GLN A 389 11.92 -11.96 11.79
N LEU A 390 10.59 -11.93 11.90
CA LEU A 390 9.81 -10.72 12.16
C LEU A 390 9.80 -10.33 13.65
N CYS A 391 10.00 -11.30 14.54
CA CYS A 391 10.15 -11.12 15.98
C CYS A 391 11.02 -12.23 16.57
N LYS A 392 11.47 -12.05 17.82
CA LYS A 392 12.29 -12.98 18.58
C LYS A 392 11.57 -13.43 19.86
N PRO A 393 11.92 -14.59 20.43
CA PRO A 393 11.46 -14.97 21.77
C PRO A 393 11.80 -13.87 22.79
N GLY A 394 10.82 -13.52 23.63
CA GLY A 394 10.89 -12.40 24.57
C GLY A 394 10.34 -11.07 24.06
N ASP A 395 10.10 -10.93 22.75
CA ASP A 395 9.53 -9.71 22.20
C ASP A 395 8.04 -9.56 22.56
N SER A 396 7.62 -8.31 22.76
CA SER A 396 6.21 -7.96 22.91
C SER A 396 5.55 -7.82 21.55
N VAL A 397 4.35 -8.38 21.40
CA VAL A 397 3.54 -8.38 20.18
C VAL A 397 2.14 -7.91 20.53
N VAL A 398 1.55 -7.05 19.69
CA VAL A 398 0.14 -6.65 19.82
C VAL A 398 -0.69 -7.45 18.83
N ALA A 399 -1.60 -8.28 19.34
CA ALA A 399 -2.53 -9.05 18.54
C ALA A 399 -3.91 -8.40 18.54
N LEU A 400 -4.54 -8.33 17.37
CA LEU A 400 -5.89 -7.82 17.19
C LEU A 400 -6.74 -8.84 16.47
N HIS A 401 -7.89 -9.19 17.07
CA HIS A 401 -8.81 -10.19 16.53
C HIS A 401 -10.24 -10.00 17.05
N ARG A 402 -11.16 -10.82 16.54
CA ARG A 402 -12.57 -10.83 16.95
C ARG A 402 -12.91 -12.12 17.70
N ILE A 403 -13.63 -11.99 18.80
CA ILE A 403 -14.20 -13.09 19.57
C ILE A 403 -15.71 -12.90 19.61
N GLY A 404 -16.45 -13.69 18.83
CA GLY A 404 -17.88 -13.50 18.64
C GLY A 404 -18.19 -12.09 18.11
N VAL A 405 -18.98 -11.32 18.86
CA VAL A 405 -19.32 -9.92 18.53
C VAL A 405 -18.31 -8.90 19.05
N ALA A 406 -17.42 -9.31 19.96
CA ALA A 406 -16.41 -8.44 20.54
C ALA A 406 -15.15 -8.39 19.67
N SER A 407 -14.44 -7.28 19.72
CA SER A 407 -13.12 -7.14 19.12
C SER A 407 -12.11 -6.82 20.21
N VAL A 408 -10.97 -7.49 20.18
CA VAL A 408 -10.04 -7.55 21.31
C VAL A 408 -8.63 -7.17 20.84
N ILE A 409 -7.95 -6.40 21.70
CA ILE A 409 -6.51 -6.13 21.60
C ILE A 409 -5.83 -6.92 22.71
N LYS A 410 -4.84 -7.74 22.36
CA LYS A 410 -4.03 -8.51 23.30
C LYS A 410 -2.57 -8.09 23.17
N ILE A 411 -1.88 -7.99 24.30
CA ILE A 411 -0.41 -7.91 24.32
C ILE A 411 0.08 -9.31 24.67
N CYS A 412 0.91 -9.88 23.80
CA CYS A 412 1.47 -11.22 23.93
C CYS A 412 3.00 -11.11 23.99
N ILE A 413 3.63 -11.93 24.81
CA ILE A 413 5.09 -12.11 24.80
C ILE A 413 5.38 -13.38 24.02
N VAL A 414 6.27 -13.28 23.02
CA VAL A 414 6.70 -14.44 22.23
C VAL A 414 7.48 -15.38 23.14
N LYS A 415 7.08 -16.65 23.17
CA LYS A 415 7.75 -17.70 23.96
C LYS A 415 8.86 -18.36 23.20
#